data_AF-A0A397MC93-F1
#
_entry.id   AF-A0A397MC93-F1
#
_cell.length_a   1.000
_cell.length_b   1.000
_cell.length_c   1.000
_cell.angle_alpha   90.00
_cell.angle_beta   90.00
_cell.angle_gamma   90.00
#
_symmetry.space_group_name_H-M   'P 1'
#
loop_
_entity.id
_entity.type
_entity.pdbx_description
1 polymer ?
#
loop_
_entity_poly.entity_id
_entity_poly.type
_entity_poly.pdbx_seq_one_letter_code
_entity_poly.pdbx_strand_id
1 'polypeptide(L)' 'MSPDAPLRPRQYAAQIVALKSKDERRAALEQVPEHLRELVRTQVEIAWNHPQRKD' A
#
# COMPACT_ATOMS: atom_id res chain seq x y z
N MET A 1 -20.45 -11.26 -7.76
CA MET A 1 -19.20 -10.53 -7.46
C MET A 1 -18.05 -11.46 -7.78
N SER A 2 -17.25 -11.16 -8.81
CA SER A 2 -16.10 -12.00 -9.14
C SER A 2 -15.02 -11.84 -8.04
N PRO A 3 -14.55 -12.93 -7.42
CA PRO A 3 -13.55 -12.88 -6.35
C PRO A 3 -12.14 -12.49 -6.85
N ASP A 4 -11.98 -12.35 -8.17
CA ASP A 4 -10.70 -12.10 -8.84
C ASP A 4 -10.52 -10.63 -9.29
N ALA A 5 -11.35 -9.71 -8.79
CA ALA A 5 -11.15 -8.30 -9.09
C ALA A 5 -9.81 -7.85 -8.46
N PRO A 6 -8.83 -7.38 -9.26
CA PRO A 6 -7.54 -6.99 -8.72
C PRO A 6 -7.74 -5.92 -7.66
N LEU A 7 -7.17 -6.15 -6.47
CA LEU A 7 -7.12 -5.18 -5.38
C LEU A 7 -6.71 -3.83 -5.94
N ARG A 8 -7.48 -2.79 -5.61
CA ARG A 8 -7.17 -1.44 -6.09
C ARG A 8 -5.85 -0.99 -5.47
N PRO A 9 -5.02 -0.19 -6.16
CA PRO A 9 -3.74 0.30 -5.63
C PRO A 9 -3.84 0.87 -4.20
N ARG A 10 -4.92 1.61 -3.92
CA ARG A 10 -5.19 2.18 -2.58
C ARG A 10 -5.35 1.13 -1.49
N GLN A 11 -5.91 -0.04 -1.82
CA GLN A 11 -6.09 -1.15 -0.86
C GLN A 11 -4.75 -1.83 -0.56
N TYR A 12 -3.86 -1.98 -1.55
CA TYR A 12 -2.49 -2.41 -1.30
C TYR A 12 -1.74 -1.41 -0.41
N ALA A 13 -1.81 -0.12 -0.73
CA ALA A 13 -1.14 0.91 0.06
C ALA A 13 -1.63 0.94 1.51
N ALA A 14 -2.93 0.84 1.75
CA ALA A 14 -3.50 0.79 3.10
C ALA A 14 -3.02 -0.44 3.90
N GLN A 15 -2.97 -1.62 3.28
CA GLN A 15 -2.44 -2.84 3.91
C GLN A 15 -0.97 -2.68 4.26
N ILE A 16 -0.16 -2.13 3.34
CA ILE A 16 1.27 -1.91 3.57
C ILE A 16 1.50 -0.89 4.69
N VAL A 17 0.76 0.22 4.72
CA VAL A 17 0.87 1.24 5.77
C VAL A 17 0.49 0.68 7.14
N ALA A 18 -0.49 -0.24 7.21
CA ALA A 18 -0.91 -0.87 8.46
C ALA A 18 0.15 -1.81 9.07
N LEU A 19 1.09 -2.33 8.26
CA LEU A 19 2.20 -3.14 8.77
C LEU A 19 3.13 -2.29 9.63
N LYS A 20 3.58 -2.82 10.77
CA LYS A 20 4.43 -2.07 11.71
C LYS A 20 5.91 -2.13 11.35
N SER A 21 6.36 -3.20 10.69
CA SER A 21 7.78 -3.44 10.42
C SER A 21 8.16 -3.03 8.99
N LYS A 22 9.38 -2.51 8.84
CA LYS A 22 9.92 -2.11 7.53
C LYS A 22 10.12 -3.30 6.58
N ASP A 23 10.54 -4.45 7.10
CA ASP A 23 10.70 -5.69 6.33
C ASP A 23 9.36 -6.21 5.80
N GLU A 24 8.33 -6.23 6.64
CA GLU A 24 6.97 -6.65 6.23
C GLU A 24 6.44 -5.75 5.10
N ARG A 25 6.67 -4.43 5.19
CA ARG A 25 6.28 -3.49 4.13
C ARG A 25 6.99 -3.75 2.81
N ARG A 26 8.29 -4.11 2.85
CA ARG A 26 9.06 -4.46 1.65
C ARG A 26 8.54 -5.73 1.00
N ALA A 27 8.34 -6.79 1.79
CA ALA A 27 7.77 -8.04 1.30
C ALA A 27 6.36 -7.84 0.70
N ALA A 28 5.54 -6.99 1.32
CA ALA A 28 4.21 -6.67 0.80
C ALA A 28 4.26 -5.87 -0.51
N LEU A 29 5.23 -4.96 -0.69
CA LEU A 29 5.45 -4.25 -1.97
C LEU A 29 5.91 -5.19 -3.10
N GLU A 30 6.67 -6.24 -2.78
CA GLU A 30 7.10 -7.23 -3.77
C GLU A 30 5.92 -8.06 -4.30
N GLN A 31 4.93 -8.33 -3.45
CA GLN A 31 3.69 -9.03 -3.84
C GLN A 31 2.76 -8.18 -4.72
N VAL A 32 2.97 -6.86 -4.79
CA VAL A 32 2.19 -5.98 -5.68
C VAL A 32 2.61 -6.24 -7.13
N PRO A 33 1.63 -6.38 -8.06
CA PRO A 33 1.92 -6.48 -9.48
C PRO A 33 2.77 -5.31 -9.98
N GLU A 34 3.74 -5.58 -10.86
CA GLU A 34 4.75 -4.60 -11.29
C GLU A 34 4.15 -3.29 -11.79
N HIS A 35 3.10 -3.37 -12.61
CA HIS A 35 2.39 -2.21 -13.18
C HIS A 35 1.69 -1.32 -12.12
N LEU A 36 1.46 -1.83 -10.91
CA LEU A 36 0.87 -1.07 -9.79
C LEU A 36 1.91 -0.71 -8.72
N ARG A 37 3.09 -1.33 -8.75
CA ARG A 37 4.10 -1.23 -7.68
C ARG A 37 4.57 0.20 -7.47
N GLU A 38 4.82 0.95 -8.55
CA GLU A 38 5.19 2.37 -8.47
C GLU A 38 4.07 3.22 -7.85
N LEU A 39 2.83 3.04 -8.33
CA LEU A 39 1.67 3.77 -7.82
C LEU A 39 1.40 3.48 -6.34
N VAL A 40 1.49 2.21 -5.94
CA VAL A 40 1.32 1.79 -4.54
C VAL A 40 2.43 2.37 -3.68
N ARG A 41 3.68 2.35 -4.14
CA ARG A 41 4.81 2.96 -3.44
C ARG A 41 4.55 4.44 -3.17
N THR A 42 4.17 5.22 -4.19
CA THR A 42 3.84 6.64 -4.02
C THR A 42 2.71 6.83 -2.99
N GLN A 43 1.66 6.00 -3.04
CA GLN A 43 0.55 6.08 -2.08
C GLN A 43 0.97 5.76 -0.65
N VAL A 44 1.86 4.78 -0.46
CA VAL A 44 2.44 4.46 0.87
C VAL A 44 3.28 5.63 1.37
N GLU A 45 4.12 6.23 0.52
CA GLU A 45 4.93 7.41 0.87
C GLU A 45 4.06 8.59 1.27
N ILE A 46 3.01 8.88 0.49
CA ILE A 46 2.04 9.95 0.80
C ILE A 46 1.34 9.66 2.12
N ALA A 47 0.83 8.44 2.33
CA ALA A 47 0.11 8.08 3.56
C ALA A 47 0.99 8.15 4.81
N TRP A 48 2.28 7.81 4.68
CA TRP A 48 3.25 7.90 5.77
C TRP A 48 3.66 9.34 6.09
N ASN A 49 3.81 10.18 5.06
CA ASN A 49 4.18 11.58 5.21
C ASN A 49 2.96 12.50 5.48
N HIS A 50 1.73 11.99 5.35
CA HIS A 50 0.55 12.77 5.63
C HIS A 50 0.51 13.07 7.13
N PRO A 51 0.51 14.34 7.57
CA PRO A 51 0.34 14.66 8.97
C PRO A 51 -1.03 14.09 9.38
N GLN A 52 -1.05 13.14 10.33
CA GLN A 52 -2.30 12.75 10.97
C GLN A 52 -2.92 14.03 11.52
N ARG A 53 -4.03 14.46 10.92
CA ARG A 53 -4.81 15.58 11.44
C ARG A 53 -5.19 15.18 12.87
N LYS A 54 -4.65 15.93 13.84
CA LYS A 54 -5.12 15.90 15.21
C LYS A 54 -6.46 16.65 15.19
N ASP A 55 -7.55 15.90 15.08
CA ASP A 55 -8.88 16.38 15.45
C ASP A 55 -9.10 16.14 16.95
#